data_AF-A0A5M8EWM9-F1
#
_entry.id   AF-A0A5M8EWM9-F1
#
_cell.length_a   1.000
_cell.length_b   1.000
_cell.length_c   1.000
_cell.angle_alpha   90.00
_cell.angle_beta   90.00
_cell.angle_gamma   90.00
#
_symmetry.space_group_name_H-M   'P 1'
#
loop_
_entity.id
_entity.type
_entity.pdbx_description
1 polymer ?
#
loop_
_entity_poly.entity_id
_entity_poly.type
_entity_poly.pdbx_seq_one_letter_code
_entity_poly.pdbx_strand_id
1 'polypeptide(L)'
;MSIDYLFNHPQKFWFDVGVMCLALAFNVTGIVLAYARLDEMEDRLNKCSLVTSHKRIWGDWILGRVIRLCAVMATVSMPRWNIRRGVVDRQQVQDFPRGLKRVLQSMMLGGVVFLTIATADTLYRWLGH
;
A
#
# COMPACT_ATOMS: atom_id res chain seq x y z
N MET A 1 32.85 -12.86 7.57
CA MET A 1 32.41 -11.48 7.88
C MET A 1 32.19 -11.41 9.39
N SER A 2 33.05 -10.69 10.14
CA SER A 2 32.97 -10.68 11.61
C SER A 2 31.71 -9.95 12.07
N ILE A 3 31.05 -10.43 13.13
CA ILE A 3 29.84 -9.83 13.71
C ILE A 3 30.12 -8.38 14.14
N ASP A 4 31.35 -8.09 14.55
CA ASP A 4 31.81 -6.75 14.96
C ASP A 4 31.70 -5.72 13.82
N TYR A 5 31.86 -6.16 12.57
CA TYR A 5 31.76 -5.29 11.40
C TYR A 5 30.32 -4.82 11.13
N LEU A 6 29.34 -5.65 11.53
CA LEU A 6 27.93 -5.32 11.40
C LEU A 6 27.57 -4.20 12.41
N PHE A 7 27.94 -4.38 13.68
CA PHE A 7 27.58 -3.46 14.76
C PHE A 7 28.36 -2.15 14.76
N ASN A 8 29.53 -2.09 14.14
CA ASN A 8 30.37 -0.88 14.09
C ASN A 8 29.96 0.13 12.99
N HIS A 9 28.84 -0.10 12.29
CA HIS A 9 28.27 0.87 11.34
C HIS A 9 27.70 2.10 12.10
N PRO A 10 27.66 3.30 11.49
CA PRO A 10 27.17 4.50 12.16
C PRO A 10 25.77 4.29 12.72
N GLN A 11 25.47 4.84 13.90
CA GLN A 11 24.17 4.70 14.57
C GLN A 11 22.98 5.05 13.64
N LYS A 12 23.17 5.99 12.70
CA LYS A 12 22.20 6.32 11.65
C LYS A 12 21.78 5.11 10.81
N PHE A 13 22.73 4.26 10.41
CA PHE A 13 22.44 3.08 9.58
C PHE A 13 21.48 2.11 10.29
N TRP A 14 21.75 1.83 11.57
CA TRP A 14 20.91 0.95 12.36
C TRP A 14 19.51 1.52 12.61
N PHE A 15 19.42 2.84 12.80
CA PHE A 15 18.15 3.54 12.89
C PHE A 15 17.34 3.41 11.60
N ASP A 16 17.96 3.67 10.44
CA ASP A 16 17.32 3.59 9.12
C ASP A 16 16.81 2.17 8.84
N VAL A 17 17.64 1.15 9.10
CA VAL A 17 17.25 -0.27 8.97
C VAL A 17 16.08 -0.61 9.90
N GLY A 18 16.10 -0.14 11.15
CA GLY A 18 15.02 -0.37 12.11
C GLY A 18 13.69 0.23 11.63
N VAL A 19 13.71 1.48 11.13
CA VAL A 19 12.54 2.15 10.57
C VAL A 19 12.02 1.42 9.33
N MET A 20 12.90 0.96 8.44
CA MET A 20 12.53 0.18 7.26
C MET A 20 11.86 -1.14 7.63
N CYS A 21 12.42 -1.89 8.59
CA CYS A 21 11.83 -3.14 9.06
C CYS A 21 10.44 -2.92 9.68
N LEU A 22 10.28 -1.87 10.49
CA LEU A 22 8.99 -1.53 11.10
C LEU A 22 7.96 -1.11 10.05
N ALA A 23 8.34 -0.26 9.09
CA ALA A 23 7.47 0.16 8.00
C ALA A 23 7.04 -1.03 7.12
N LEU A 24 7.97 -1.95 6.84
CA LEU A 24 7.67 -3.18 6.10
C LEU A 24 6.68 -4.06 6.87
N ALA A 25 6.94 -4.33 8.15
CA ALA A 25 6.05 -5.14 8.98
C ALA A 25 4.64 -4.54 9.05
N PHE A 26 4.54 -3.23 9.29
CA PHE A 26 3.27 -2.50 9.30
C PHE A 26 2.50 -2.65 7.97
N ASN A 27 3.20 -2.49 6.83
CA ASN A 27 2.59 -2.66 5.51
C ASN A 27 2.13 -4.10 5.28
N VAL A 28 2.95 -5.10 5.63
CA VAL A 28 2.59 -6.51 5.49
C VAL A 28 1.33 -6.84 6.30
N THR A 29 1.25 -6.39 7.56
CA THR A 29 0.04 -6.56 8.38
C THR A 29 -1.17 -5.88 7.75
N GLY A 30 -1.01 -4.66 7.23
CA GLY A 30 -2.05 -3.96 6.50
C GLY A 30 -2.52 -4.70 5.25
N ILE A 31 -1.58 -5.27 4.47
CA ILE A 31 -1.89 -6.08 3.27
C ILE A 31 -2.69 -7.31 3.67
N VAL A 32 -2.25 -8.04 4.70
CA VAL A 32 -2.96 -9.26 5.16
C VAL A 32 -4.39 -8.91 5.60
N LEU A 33 -4.57 -7.83 6.36
CA LEU A 33 -5.90 -7.38 6.79
C LEU A 33 -6.78 -6.96 5.61
N ALA A 34 -6.22 -6.19 4.67
CA ALA A 34 -6.95 -5.71 3.50
C ALA A 34 -7.28 -6.87 2.54
N TYR A 35 -6.38 -7.85 2.41
CA TYR A 35 -6.59 -9.07 1.63
C TYR A 35 -7.70 -9.93 2.24
N ALA A 36 -7.73 -10.08 3.57
CA ALA A 36 -8.78 -10.80 4.29
C ALA A 36 -10.17 -10.14 4.17
N ARG A 37 -10.22 -8.82 3.96
CA ARG A 37 -11.46 -8.04 3.81
C ARG A 37 -11.71 -7.60 2.37
N LEU A 38 -11.02 -8.21 1.39
CA LEU A 38 -11.10 -7.80 -0.01
C LEU A 38 -12.53 -7.92 -0.55
N ASP A 39 -13.19 -9.05 -0.32
CA ASP A 39 -14.54 -9.29 -0.83
C ASP A 39 -15.57 -8.29 -0.29
N GLU A 40 -15.44 -7.88 0.98
CA GLU A 40 -16.27 -6.82 1.57
C GLU A 40 -16.02 -5.48 0.88
N MET A 41 -14.75 -5.11 0.67
CA MET A 41 -14.41 -3.84 0.02
C MET A 41 -14.92 -3.78 -1.42
N GLU A 42 -14.86 -4.89 -2.14
CA GLU A 42 -15.38 -4.99 -3.49
C GLU A 42 -16.90 -4.92 -3.55
N ASP A 43 -17.60 -5.54 -2.61
CA ASP A 43 -19.06 -5.45 -2.53
C ASP A 43 -19.51 -4.00 -2.29
N ARG A 44 -18.81 -3.27 -1.43
CA ARG A 44 -19.04 -1.82 -1.22
C ARG A 44 -18.74 -0.98 -2.47
N LEU A 45 -17.88 -1.47 -3.36
CA LEU A 45 -17.47 -0.82 -4.60
C LEU A 45 -18.03 -1.53 -5.85
N ASN A 46 -19.14 -2.25 -5.73
CA ASN A 46 -19.70 -3.07 -6.81
C ASN A 46 -20.26 -2.29 -8.02
N LYS A 47 -20.33 -0.95 -7.98
CA LYS A 47 -20.67 -0.10 -9.14
C LYS A 47 -19.43 0.60 -9.69
N CYS A 48 -18.27 0.41 -9.07
CA CYS A 48 -17.02 0.93 -9.56
C CYS A 48 -16.56 0.09 -10.76
N SER A 49 -16.49 0.69 -11.94
CA SER A 49 -16.03 -0.01 -13.15
C SER A 49 -14.60 -0.52 -12.99
N LEU A 50 -13.75 0.24 -12.31
CA LEU A 50 -12.36 -0.17 -12.05
C LEU A 50 -12.29 -1.44 -11.20
N VAL A 51 -13.05 -1.54 -10.11
CA VAL A 51 -13.05 -2.73 -9.24
C VAL A 51 -13.74 -3.93 -9.91
N THR A 52 -14.91 -3.72 -10.51
CA THR A 52 -15.69 -4.80 -11.13
C THR A 52 -15.00 -5.38 -12.37
N SER A 53 -14.36 -4.56 -13.20
CA SER A 53 -13.56 -5.04 -14.34
C SER A 53 -12.40 -5.89 -13.86
N HIS A 54 -11.66 -5.45 -12.83
CA HIS A 54 -10.55 -6.25 -12.30
C HIS A 54 -11.05 -7.55 -11.66
N LYS A 55 -12.18 -7.53 -10.95
CA LYS A 55 -12.80 -8.76 -10.40
C LYS A 55 -13.20 -9.77 -11.48
N ARG A 56 -13.70 -9.31 -12.63
CA ARG A 56 -14.09 -10.18 -13.75
C ARG A 56 -12.88 -10.75 -14.49
N ILE A 57 -11.84 -9.94 -14.69
CA ILE A 57 -10.64 -10.32 -15.44
C ILE A 57 -9.74 -11.23 -14.60
N TRP A 58 -9.61 -10.91 -13.31
CA TRP A 58 -8.71 -11.58 -12.39
C TRP A 58 -9.51 -12.48 -11.47
N GLY A 59 -9.40 -13.80 -11.67
CA GLY A 59 -10.06 -14.79 -10.82
C GLY A 59 -9.53 -14.83 -9.38
N ASP A 60 -9.92 -15.84 -8.61
CA ASP A 60 -9.61 -15.94 -7.17
C ASP A 60 -8.21 -16.47 -6.83
N TRP A 61 -7.32 -16.51 -7.81
CA TRP A 61 -5.92 -16.88 -7.60
C TRP A 61 -5.20 -15.78 -6.80
N ILE A 62 -4.15 -16.16 -6.07
CA ILE A 62 -3.40 -15.24 -5.18
C ILE A 62 -3.02 -13.94 -5.90
N LEU A 63 -2.43 -14.06 -7.09
CA LEU A 63 -2.03 -12.90 -7.88
C LEU A 63 -3.23 -12.05 -8.34
N GLY A 64 -4.33 -12.71 -8.71
CA GLY A 64 -5.56 -12.02 -9.11
C GLY A 64 -6.17 -11.20 -7.97
N ARG A 65 -6.17 -11.75 -6.75
CA ARG A 65 -6.62 -11.04 -5.55
C ARG A 65 -5.71 -9.87 -5.18
N VAL A 66 -4.38 -10.00 -5.35
CA VAL A 66 -3.46 -8.87 -5.16
C VAL A 66 -3.76 -7.74 -6.14
N ILE A 67 -3.99 -8.06 -7.41
CA ILE A 67 -4.32 -7.05 -8.43
C ILE A 67 -5.67 -6.36 -8.12
N ARG A 68 -6.68 -7.14 -7.72
CA ARG A 68 -7.98 -6.61 -7.27
C ARG A 68 -7.84 -5.71 -6.05
N LEU A 69 -6.98 -6.06 -5.09
CA LEU A 69 -6.68 -5.23 -3.94
C LEU A 69 -6.01 -3.90 -4.34
N CYS A 70 -5.08 -3.94 -5.30
CA CYS A 70 -4.47 -2.72 -5.86
C CYS A 70 -5.53 -1.82 -6.52
N ALA A 71 -6.49 -2.41 -7.23
CA ALA A 71 -7.62 -1.69 -7.83
C ALA A 71 -8.50 -1.00 -6.77
N VAL A 72 -8.85 -1.71 -5.68
CA VAL A 72 -9.56 -1.12 -4.53
C VAL A 72 -8.76 0.02 -3.89
N MET A 73 -7.46 -0.19 -3.66
CA MET A 73 -6.58 0.83 -3.07
C MET A 73 -6.51 2.08 -3.94
N ALA A 74 -6.36 1.94 -5.26
CA ALA A 74 -6.36 3.06 -6.20
C ALA A 74 -7.69 3.84 -6.16
N THR A 75 -8.82 3.11 -6.11
CA THR A 75 -10.16 3.71 -6.00
C THR A 75 -10.31 4.55 -4.73
N VAL A 76 -9.90 4.01 -3.58
CA VAL A 76 -10.11 4.60 -2.25
C VAL A 76 -9.10 5.70 -1.91
N SER A 77 -7.86 5.59 -2.38
CA SER A 77 -6.80 6.57 -2.14
C SER A 77 -7.00 7.84 -2.96
N MET A 78 -7.56 7.74 -4.16
CA MET A 78 -7.77 8.89 -5.06
C MET A 78 -9.25 9.07 -5.46
N PRO A 79 -10.17 9.20 -4.49
CA PRO A 79 -11.60 9.15 -4.77
C PRO A 79 -12.06 10.29 -5.68
N ARG A 80 -11.52 11.51 -5.50
CA ARG A 80 -11.88 12.68 -6.32
C ARG A 80 -11.55 12.47 -7.79
N TRP A 81 -10.40 11.86 -8.07
CA TRP A 81 -9.98 11.57 -9.44
C TRP A 81 -10.89 10.52 -10.08
N ASN A 82 -11.19 9.47 -9.33
CA ASN A 82 -12.04 8.38 -9.80
C ASN A 82 -13.50 8.81 -10.00
N ILE A 83 -14.02 9.72 -9.17
CA ILE A 83 -15.35 10.33 -9.37
C ILE A 83 -15.35 11.20 -10.63
N ARG A 84 -14.32 12.03 -10.83
CA ARG A 84 -14.20 12.87 -12.04
C ARG A 84 -14.13 12.07 -13.34
N ARG A 85 -13.51 10.89 -13.30
CA ARG A 85 -13.47 9.94 -14.43
C ARG A 85 -14.76 9.13 -14.61
N GLY A 86 -15.74 9.28 -13.71
CA GLY A 86 -16.97 8.49 -13.73
C GLY A 86 -16.76 7.00 -13.45
N VAL A 87 -15.60 6.60 -12.90
CA VAL A 87 -15.31 5.18 -12.63
C VAL A 87 -15.83 4.72 -11.27
N VAL A 88 -16.12 5.64 -10.35
CA VAL A 88 -16.71 5.32 -9.03
C VAL A 88 -17.82 6.31 -8.70
N ASP A 89 -18.90 5.79 -8.13
CA ASP A 89 -20.01 6.61 -7.62
C ASP A 89 -19.58 7.33 -6.32
N ARG A 90 -19.96 8.60 -6.20
CA ARG A 90 -19.69 9.42 -5.02
C ARG A 90 -20.32 8.81 -3.77
N GLN A 91 -21.50 8.20 -3.89
CA GLN A 91 -22.18 7.59 -2.74
C GLN A 91 -21.40 6.38 -2.20
N GLN A 92 -20.87 5.51 -3.08
CA GLN A 92 -20.05 4.37 -2.66
C GLN A 92 -18.78 4.79 -1.91
N VAL A 93 -18.18 5.90 -2.32
CA VAL A 93 -17.00 6.47 -1.63
C VAL A 93 -17.37 7.02 -0.24
N GLN A 94 -18.55 7.59 -0.07
CA GLN A 94 -19.03 8.13 1.20
C GLN A 94 -19.41 7.04 2.20
N ASP A 95 -20.05 5.97 1.70
CA ASP A 95 -20.49 4.83 2.49
C ASP A 95 -19.36 3.82 2.77
N PHE A 96 -18.20 3.99 2.13
CA PHE A 96 -17.06 3.10 2.30
C PHE A 96 -16.58 3.08 3.78
N PRO A 97 -16.33 1.89 4.37
CA PRO A 97 -15.98 1.79 5.79
C PRO A 97 -14.75 2.62 6.16
N ARG A 98 -14.92 3.56 7.09
CA ARG A 98 -13.85 4.48 7.52
C ARG A 98 -12.62 3.76 8.10
N GLY A 99 -12.81 2.58 8.69
CA GLY A 99 -11.71 1.74 9.19
C GLY A 99 -10.84 1.22 8.05
N LEU A 100 -11.45 0.53 7.08
CA LEU A 100 -10.75 -0.01 5.90
C LEU A 100 -10.11 1.10 5.07
N LYS A 101 -10.80 2.25 4.91
CA LYS A 101 -10.22 3.42 4.25
C LYS A 101 -8.93 3.88 4.90
N ARG A 102 -8.92 4.00 6.24
CA ARG A 102 -7.73 4.41 6.99
C ARG A 102 -6.61 3.39 6.88
N VAL A 103 -6.93 2.09 6.88
CA VAL A 103 -5.95 1.02 6.64
C VAL A 103 -5.28 1.22 5.28
N LEU A 104 -6.05 1.30 4.20
CA LEU A 104 -5.53 1.48 2.84
C LEU A 104 -4.69 2.78 2.70
N GLN A 105 -5.14 3.88 3.29
CA GLN A 105 -4.40 5.14 3.27
C GLN A 105 -3.10 5.07 4.08
N SER A 106 -3.13 4.42 5.24
CA SER A 106 -1.94 4.23 6.08
C SER A 106 -0.89 3.35 5.40
N MET A 107 -1.32 2.32 4.66
CA MET A 107 -0.42 1.48 3.85
C MET A 107 0.22 2.31 2.73
N MET A 108 -0.57 3.13 2.03
CA MET A 108 -0.01 4.01 0.99
C MET A 108 1.04 4.96 1.57
N LEU A 109 0.76 5.59 2.71
CA LEU A 109 1.72 6.46 3.39
C LEU A 109 2.96 5.70 3.87
N GLY A 110 2.78 4.53 4.48
CA GLY A 110 3.87 3.68 4.93
C GLY A 110 4.78 3.25 3.78
N GLY A 111 4.19 2.91 2.63
CA GLY A 111 4.92 2.60 1.40
C GLY A 111 5.71 3.80 0.86
N VAL A 112 5.13 4.99 0.86
CA VAL A 112 5.84 6.23 0.47
C VAL A 112 7.03 6.49 1.40
N VAL A 113 6.83 6.38 2.72
CA VAL A 113 7.92 6.56 3.70
C VAL A 113 9.05 5.57 3.44
N PHE A 114 8.72 4.29 3.26
CA PHE A 114 9.71 3.25 2.95
C PHE A 114 10.51 3.58 1.69
N LEU A 115 9.83 3.99 0.61
CA LEU A 115 10.49 4.37 -0.65
C LEU A 115 11.37 5.60 -0.48
N THR A 116 10.91 6.64 0.22
CA THR A 116 11.71 7.87 0.42
C THR A 116 12.98 7.63 1.22
N ILE A 117 12.94 6.75 2.24
CA ILE A 117 14.13 6.39 3.02
C ILE A 117 15.09 5.59 2.12
N ALA A 118 14.58 4.61 1.38
CA ALA A 118 15.38 3.79 0.48
C ALA A 118 16.07 4.63 -0.61
N THR A 119 15.35 5.59 -1.22
CA THR A 119 15.91 6.45 -2.27
C THR A 119 16.79 7.55 -1.74
N ALA A 120 16.52 8.09 -0.55
CA ALA A 120 17.42 9.04 0.09
C ALA A 120 18.78 8.37 0.36
N ASP A 121 18.78 7.16 0.93
CA ASP A 121 20.01 6.43 1.21
C ASP A 121 20.80 6.08 -0.05
N THR A 122 20.14 5.68 -1.15
CA THR A 122 20.83 5.44 -2.42
C THR A 122 21.35 6.74 -3.06
N LEU A 123 20.60 7.83 -2.98
CA LEU A 123 21.02 9.13 -3.51
C LEU A 123 22.21 9.70 -2.74
N TYR A 124 22.22 9.61 -1.42
CA TYR A 124 23.37 10.02 -0.58
C TYR A 124 24.62 9.22 -0.93
N ARG A 125 24.50 7.91 -1.17
CA ARG A 125 25.62 7.07 -1.60
C ARG A 125 26.14 7.44 -2.99
N TRP A 126 25.26 7.86 -3.89
CA TRP A 126 25.62 8.24 -5.25
C TRP A 126 26.28 9.64 -5.33
N LEU A 127 25.80 10.61 -4.54
CA LEU A 127 26.36 11.98 -4.50
C LEU A 127 27.65 12.10 -3.65
N GLY A 128 27.92 11.14 -2.77
CA GLY A 128 29.15 11.09 -1.97
C GLY A 128 30.35 10.45 -2.67
N HIS A 129 30.19 10.07 -3.94
CA HIS A 129 31.19 9.46 -4.81
C HIS A 129 31.57 10.38 -5.95
#